data_AF-A0A143XGZ2-F1
#
_entry.id   AF-A0A143XGZ2-F1
#
_cell.length_a   1.000
_cell.length_b   1.000
_cell.length_c   1.000
_cell.angle_alpha   90.00
_cell.angle_beta   90.00
_cell.angle_gamma   90.00
#
_symmetry.space_group_name_H-M   'P 1'
#
loop_
_entity.id
_entity.type
_entity.pdbx_description
1 polymer ?
#
loop_
_entity_poly.entity_id
_entity_poly.type
_entity_poly.pdbx_seq_one_letter_code
_entity_poly.pdbx_strand_id
1 'polypeptide(L)'
;MLSTEDRYMMIMKASLPYLSNDTRKIFLTYLKINQIIHTLHDFDKEQEEIFSSCSVNEEDRESGLVQAIRSFCTPKEQEMIDMILNFSQVMKLWKEMEESQNL
;
A
#
# COMPACT_ATOMS: atom_id res chain seq x y z
N MET A 1 1.28 -0.49 28.82
CA MET A 1 0.13 0.13 29.52
C MET A 1 -0.87 0.49 28.43
N LEU A 2 -2.09 -0.05 28.45
CA LEU A 2 -3.12 0.40 27.50
C LEU A 2 -3.40 1.88 27.79
N SER A 3 -3.47 2.70 26.75
CA SER A 3 -3.81 4.11 26.91
C SER A 3 -5.25 4.21 27.43
N THR A 4 -5.57 5.30 28.13
CA THR A 4 -6.94 5.55 28.63
C THR A 4 -7.98 5.54 27.50
N GLU A 5 -7.56 5.91 26.29
CA GLU A 5 -8.37 5.91 25.06
C GLU A 5 -8.75 4.48 24.62
N ASP A 6 -7.81 3.54 24.70
CA ASP A 6 -8.06 2.12 24.40
C ASP A 6 -9.09 1.49 25.34
N ARG A 7 -9.08 1.89 26.62
CA ARG A 7 -9.99 1.34 27.63
C ARG A 7 -11.44 1.71 27.34
N TYR A 8 -11.71 2.96 27.00
CA TYR A 8 -13.08 3.39 26.66
C TYR A 8 -13.56 2.75 25.36
N MET A 9 -12.67 2.57 24.39
CA MET A 9 -12.97 1.87 23.14
C MET A 9 -13.35 0.40 23.38
N MET A 10 -12.65 -0.29 24.28
CA MET A 10 -12.98 -1.67 24.67
C MET A 10 -14.32 -1.78 25.38
N ILE A 11 -14.62 -0.84 26.29
CA ILE A 11 -15.92 -0.77 26.97
C ILE A 11 -17.04 -0.56 25.93
N MET A 12 -16.83 0.33 24.96
CA MET A 12 -17.79 0.60 23.90
C MET A 12 -17.99 -0.61 22.98
N LYS A 13 -16.94 -1.35 22.64
CA LYS A 13 -17.03 -2.61 21.87
C LYS A 13 -17.79 -3.70 22.64
N ALA A 14 -17.52 -3.84 23.93
CA ALA A 14 -18.15 -4.85 24.78
C ALA A 14 -19.64 -4.56 25.05
N SER A 15 -20.06 -3.30 25.00
CA SER A 15 -21.46 -2.91 25.23
C SER A 15 -22.37 -3.13 24.03
N LEU A 16 -21.82 -3.26 22.81
CA LEU A 16 -22.59 -3.39 21.56
C LEU A 16 -23.73 -4.41 21.60
N PRO A 17 -23.58 -5.64 22.14
CA PRO A 17 -24.65 -6.63 22.16
C PRO A 17 -25.88 -6.20 22.97
N TYR A 18 -25.70 -5.31 23.93
CA TYR A 18 -26.74 -4.85 24.86
C TYR A 18 -27.45 -3.56 24.42
N LEU A 19 -26.96 -2.90 23.36
CA LEU A 19 -27.57 -1.69 22.82
C LEU A 19 -28.79 -2.01 21.95
N SER A 20 -29.75 -1.08 21.87
CA SER A 20 -30.83 -1.15 20.88
C SER A 20 -30.28 -1.11 19.45
N ASN A 21 -31.04 -1.58 18.46
CA ASN A 21 -30.55 -1.66 17.08
C ASN A 21 -30.07 -0.32 16.51
N ASP A 22 -30.78 0.78 16.80
CA ASP A 22 -30.41 2.10 16.28
C ASP A 22 -29.16 2.66 16.97
N THR A 23 -29.08 2.54 18.29
CA THR A 23 -27.89 2.96 19.04
C THR A 23 -26.68 2.10 18.69
N ARG A 24 -26.87 0.80 18.49
CA ARG A 24 -25.82 -0.13 18.07
C ARG A 24 -25.26 0.24 16.70
N LYS A 25 -26.10 0.61 15.73
CA LYS A 25 -25.64 1.09 14.41
C LYS A 25 -24.78 2.33 14.54
N ILE A 26 -25.19 3.31 15.33
CA ILE A 26 -24.43 4.54 15.55
C ILE A 26 -23.05 4.22 16.15
N PHE A 27 -23.02 3.40 17.20
CA PHE A 27 -21.78 3.03 17.89
C PHE A 27 -20.87 2.18 16.99
N LEU A 28 -21.42 1.22 16.24
CA LEU A 28 -20.67 0.44 15.25
C LEU A 28 -20.04 1.33 14.17
N THR A 29 -20.80 2.30 13.65
CA THR A 29 -20.28 3.25 12.65
C THR A 29 -19.15 4.08 13.23
N TYR A 30 -19.30 4.61 14.45
CA TYR A 30 -18.23 5.35 15.13
C TYR A 30 -16.97 4.49 15.33
N LEU A 31 -17.13 3.24 15.77
CA LEU A 31 -16.00 2.31 15.94
C LEU A 31 -15.27 2.04 14.62
N LYS A 32 -16.02 1.86 13.52
CA LYS A 32 -15.43 1.66 12.19
C LYS A 32 -14.69 2.90 11.69
N ILE A 33 -15.25 4.10 11.91
CA ILE A 33 -14.57 5.36 11.56
C ILE A 33 -13.26 5.49 12.35
N ASN A 34 -13.27 5.19 13.64
CA ASN A 34 -12.04 5.23 14.45
C ASN A 34 -10.99 4.23 13.96
N GLN A 35 -11.40 3.02 13.57
CA GLN A 35 -10.49 2.05 12.97
C GLN A 35 -9.87 2.60 11.68
N ILE A 36 -10.66 3.21 10.81
CA ILE A 36 -10.16 3.82 9.57
C ILE A 36 -9.17 4.94 9.87
N ILE A 37 -9.50 5.86 10.79
CA ILE A 37 -8.60 6.97 11.17
C ILE A 37 -7.29 6.42 11.74
N HIS A 38 -7.36 5.43 12.62
CA HIS A 38 -6.17 4.79 13.18
C HIS A 38 -5.34 4.12 12.09
N THR A 39 -5.96 3.35 11.19
CA THR A 39 -5.28 2.73 10.05
C THR A 39 -4.64 3.78 9.17
N LEU A 40 -5.31 4.89 8.85
CA LEU A 40 -4.72 5.96 8.03
C LEU A 40 -3.50 6.60 8.70
N HIS A 41 -3.59 6.85 10.01
CA HIS A 41 -2.46 7.39 10.77
C HIS A 41 -1.30 6.41 10.89
N ASP A 42 -1.58 5.10 10.98
CA ASP A 42 -0.55 4.07 10.90
C ASP A 42 0.03 3.98 9.49
N PHE A 43 -0.78 4.11 8.45
CA PHE A 43 -0.32 4.20 7.06
C PHE A 43 0.63 5.38 6.88
N ASP A 44 0.36 6.55 7.45
CA ASP A 44 1.28 7.69 7.32
C ASP A 44 2.65 7.41 7.98
N LYS A 45 2.67 6.68 9.09
CA LYS A 45 3.91 6.26 9.77
C LYS A 45 4.62 5.13 9.06
N GLU A 46 3.86 4.13 8.62
CA GLU A 46 4.35 3.01 7.82
C GLU A 46 4.82 3.50 6.44
N GLN A 47 4.26 4.57 5.88
CA GLN A 47 4.79 5.16 4.66
C GLN A 47 6.19 5.71 4.86
N GLU A 48 6.54 6.32 6.00
CA GLU A 48 7.92 6.71 6.27
C GLU A 48 8.88 5.50 6.33
N GLU A 49 8.46 4.36 6.88
CA GLU A 49 9.29 3.14 6.96
C GLU A 49 9.31 2.31 5.65
N ILE A 50 8.18 2.19 4.96
CA ILE A 50 8.02 1.41 3.71
C ILE A 50 8.55 2.21 2.50
N PHE A 51 8.33 3.53 2.44
CA PHE A 51 8.90 4.38 1.37
C PHE A 51 10.36 4.77 1.61
N SER A 52 10.88 4.80 2.84
CA SER A 52 12.33 4.96 3.05
C SER A 52 13.12 3.74 2.57
N SER A 53 12.54 2.53 2.61
CA SER A 53 13.11 1.33 2.00
C SER A 53 12.82 1.21 0.49
N CYS A 54 11.86 1.97 -0.03
CA CYS A 54 11.51 2.06 -1.44
C CYS A 54 11.80 3.47 -1.97
N SER A 55 13.07 3.89 -1.87
CA SER A 55 13.67 4.83 -2.83
C SER A 55 13.68 4.19 -4.22
N VAL A 56 12.50 3.89 -4.74
CA VAL A 56 12.31 3.55 -6.14
C VAL A 56 12.49 4.87 -6.85
N ASN A 57 13.64 5.05 -7.50
CA ASN A 57 13.84 6.14 -8.45
C ASN A 57 12.58 6.23 -9.31
N GLU A 58 12.02 7.44 -9.50
CA GLU A 58 10.75 7.58 -10.25
C GLU A 58 10.82 6.88 -11.63
N GLU A 59 12.00 6.78 -12.21
CA GLU A 59 12.31 6.06 -13.45
C GLU A 59 12.03 4.55 -13.40
N ASP A 60 11.96 3.92 -12.23
CA ASP A 60 11.73 2.48 -12.07
C ASP A 60 10.34 2.13 -11.54
N ARG A 61 9.52 3.14 -11.15
CA ARG A 61 8.19 2.94 -10.56
C ARG A 61 7.28 2.08 -11.43
N GLU A 62 7.26 2.35 -12.74
CA GLU A 62 6.43 1.62 -13.70
C GLU A 62 6.88 0.17 -13.85
N SER A 63 8.20 -0.05 -13.95
CA SER A 63 8.78 -1.39 -14.06
C SER A 63 8.59 -2.22 -12.78
N GLY A 64 8.72 -1.59 -11.61
CA GLY A 64 8.50 -2.23 -10.31
C GLY A 64 7.03 -2.62 -10.09
N LEU A 65 6.09 -1.77 -10.53
CA LEU A 65 4.65 -2.08 -10.48
C LEU A 65 4.31 -3.29 -11.36
N VAL A 66 4.80 -3.30 -12.60
CA VAL A 66 4.57 -4.40 -13.53
C VAL A 66 5.18 -5.71 -13.00
N GLN A 67 6.36 -5.64 -12.39
CA GLN A 67 7.01 -6.79 -11.74
C GLN A 67 6.22 -7.31 -10.53
N ALA A 68 5.62 -6.44 -9.72
CA ALA A 68 4.77 -6.85 -8.60
C ALA A 68 3.52 -7.60 -9.07
N ILE A 69 2.90 -7.11 -10.16
CA ILE A 69 1.69 -7.70 -10.75
C ILE A 69 1.98 -9.07 -11.39
N ARG A 70 3.21 -9.29 -11.91
CA ARG A 70 3.65 -10.57 -12.51
C ARG A 70 3.32 -11.80 -11.65
N SER A 71 3.41 -11.67 -10.32
CA SER A 71 3.16 -12.77 -9.38
C SER A 71 1.71 -13.30 -9.39
N PHE A 72 0.76 -12.50 -9.88
CA PHE A 72 -0.66 -12.85 -9.97
C PHE A 72 -1.09 -13.29 -11.38
N CYS A 73 -0.19 -13.22 -12.36
CA CYS A 73 -0.47 -13.48 -13.77
C CYS A 73 -0.35 -14.97 -14.13
N THR A 74 -1.05 -15.38 -15.18
CA THR A 74 -0.90 -16.72 -15.78
C THR A 74 0.46 -16.87 -16.47
N PRO A 75 0.97 -18.09 -16.71
CA PRO A 75 2.29 -18.27 -17.33
C PRO A 75 2.46 -17.52 -18.66
N LYS A 76 1.42 -17.51 -19.50
CA LYS A 76 1.43 -16.79 -20.79
C LYS A 76 1.52 -15.27 -20.62
N GLU A 77 0.85 -14.72 -19.61
CA GLU A 77 0.90 -13.28 -19.31
C GLU A 77 2.24 -12.89 -18.68
N GLN A 78 2.83 -13.78 -17.87
CA GLN A 78 4.17 -13.58 -17.31
C GLN A 78 5.23 -13.47 -18.41
N GLU A 79 5.18 -14.33 -19.42
CA GLU A 79 6.08 -14.26 -20.59
C GLU A 79 5.97 -12.93 -21.34
N MET A 80 4.74 -12.43 -21.49
CA MET A 80 4.50 -11.11 -22.11
C MET A 80 5.05 -9.97 -21.25
N ILE A 81 4.86 -10.04 -19.93
CA ILE A 81 5.41 -9.07 -18.97
C ILE A 81 6.94 -9.08 -19.03
N ASP A 82 7.57 -10.24 -19.04
CA ASP A 82 9.02 -10.38 -19.11
C ASP A 82 9.57 -9.75 -20.40
N MET A 83 8.87 -9.93 -21.53
CA MET A 83 9.25 -9.30 -22.79
C MET A 83 9.22 -7.77 -22.71
N ILE A 84 8.17 -7.20 -22.09
CA ILE A 84 8.03 -5.74 -21.94
C ILE A 84 9.10 -5.17 -21.01
N LEU A 85 9.36 -5.84 -19.88
CA LEU A 85 10.38 -5.39 -18.91
C LEU A 85 11.78 -5.46 -19.50
N ASN A 86 12.11 -6.55 -20.20
CA ASN A 86 13.40 -6.69 -20.89
C ASN A 86 13.57 -5.61 -21.98
N PHE A 87 12.52 -5.33 -22.75
CA PHE A 87 12.55 -4.27 -23.75
C PHE A 87 12.76 -2.89 -23.13
N SER A 88 12.09 -2.60 -22.01
CA SER A 88 12.26 -1.36 -21.27
C SER A 88 13.70 -1.17 -20.77
N GLN A 89 14.32 -2.22 -20.21
CA GLN A 89 15.71 -2.19 -19.77
C GLN A 89 16.68 -1.94 -20.92
N VAL A 90 16.47 -2.62 -22.05
CA VAL A 90 17.28 -2.43 -23.26
C VAL A 90 17.18 -0.98 -23.73
N MET A 91 15.97 -0.42 -23.81
CA MET A 91 15.75 0.98 -24.22
C MET A 91 16.45 1.99 -23.29
N LYS A 92 16.46 1.75 -21.97
CA LYS A 92 17.21 2.59 -21.01
C LYS A 92 18.71 2.56 -21.30
N LEU A 93 19.28 1.36 -21.48
CA LEU A 93 20.70 1.19 -21.82
C LEU A 93 21.08 1.89 -23.13
N TRP A 94 20.22 1.81 -24.16
CA TRP A 94 20.45 2.52 -25.42
C TRP A 94 20.52 4.03 -25.22
N LYS A 95 19.60 4.59 -24.43
CA LYS A 95 19.57 6.02 -24.12
C LYS A 95 20.81 6.47 -23.34
N GLU A 96 21.23 5.70 -22.33
CA GLU A 96 22.45 5.98 -21.54
C GLU A 96 23.72 5.94 -22.40
N MET A 97 23.79 5.01 -23.36
CA MET A 97 24.92 4.93 -24.30
C MET A 97 24.95 6.12 -25.28
N GLU A 98 23.79 6.59 -25.75
CA GLU A 98 23.68 7.77 -26.62
C GLU A 98 24.09 9.06 -25.88
N GLU A 99 23.68 9.20 -24.62
CA GLU A 99 24.07 10.32 -23.77
C GLU A 99 25.59 10.32 -23.48
N SER A 100 26.18 9.13 -23.27
CA SER A 100 27.63 8.98 -23.05
C SER A 100 28.49 9.27 -24.29
N GLN A 101 27.92 9.21 -25.50
CA GLN A 101 28.61 9.54 -26.75
C GLN A 101 28.50 11.01 -27.15
N ASN A 102 27.61 11.78 -26.51
CA ASN A 102 27.39 13.21 -26.76
C ASN A 102 28.10 14.12 -25.74
N LEU A 103 28.98 13.56 -24.90
CA LEU A 103 29.92 14.23 -23.98
C LEU A 103 31.36 14.09 -24.51
#